data_AF-I5AY46-F1
#
_entry.id   AF-I5AY46-F1
#
_cell.length_a   1.000
_cell.length_b   1.000
_cell.length_c   1.000
_cell.angle_alpha   90.00
_cell.angle_beta   90.00
_cell.angle_gamma   90.00
#
_symmetry.space_group_name_H-M   'P 1'
#
loop_
_entity.id
_entity.type
_entity.pdbx_description
1 polymer ?
#
loop_
_entity_poly.entity_id
_entity_poly.type
_entity_poly.pdbx_seq_one_letter_code
_entity_poly.pdbx_strand_id
1 'polypeptide(L)'
;MAYINKQMLTAVVADEHGNIFELDGYAAAGMSGNDFFILTKSGTCPMPHGSELMMLPGRAPIVFNLATDRFETLETNPFQPDQRIYPVGVFNSPGYVNLHFCAYDDVGMDTPLPLFSYGALGFGKNNFRSAALQVDDEPRQDLRLMPIDQVQKGVDKYRKKYPDNRLMRHLEKCALEYGCPAGKNFFLGRYEAPLPTSVVCNARCLGCISLQTENNLCACQERISFIPDPEEIAGVALEHILKVEKAVVSFGQGCEGEPLTSADAIEKAIVLIREKTDQGTINLNSNASLPDRVERLCNVGLDSMRVSMNSVRKSCYTAYFRPKSYCFEDVVESIKRARAKGRFVAINYLNCPGFTDCEQEKQALFDFIRTTDINMIQWRNLNFDPRHYIRIMEKAAPGGSPTGMANLVKELSQTFPHLIHGYFNPSNQDY
;
A
#
# COMPACT_ATOMS: atom_id res chain seq x y z
N MET A 1 -9.42 13.39 37.48
CA MET A 1 -9.57 14.73 36.84
C MET A 1 -8.45 14.96 35.83
N ALA A 2 -8.61 14.43 34.61
CA ALA A 2 -7.85 14.84 33.41
C ALA A 2 -8.61 14.49 32.10
N TYR A 3 -9.95 14.41 32.15
CA TYR A 3 -10.80 14.19 30.95
C TYR A 3 -11.17 15.51 30.25
N ILE A 4 -10.41 16.58 30.48
CA ILE A 4 -10.63 17.87 29.83
C ILE A 4 -9.78 17.87 28.56
N ASN A 5 -10.46 17.83 27.41
CA ASN A 5 -9.99 18.20 26.07
C ASN A 5 -9.79 17.07 25.02
N LYS A 6 -10.71 16.09 24.93
CA LYS A 6 -10.83 15.25 23.73
C LYS A 6 -12.28 15.25 23.23
N GLN A 7 -12.51 15.89 22.07
CA GLN A 7 -13.71 15.64 21.27
C GLN A 7 -13.60 14.20 20.74
N MET A 8 -14.03 13.24 21.57
CA MET A 8 -14.12 11.82 21.20
C MET A 8 -15.04 11.67 19.99
N LEU A 9 -14.76 10.68 19.16
CA LEU A 9 -15.63 10.34 18.04
C LEU A 9 -16.64 9.28 18.48
N THR A 10 -17.87 9.36 17.99
CA THR A 10 -18.88 8.33 18.21
C THR A 10 -18.49 7.06 17.47
N ALA A 11 -18.69 5.90 18.12
CA ALA A 11 -18.50 4.61 17.47
C ALA A 11 -19.47 4.45 16.30
N VAL A 12 -19.02 3.76 15.25
CA VAL A 12 -19.85 3.42 14.10
C VAL A 12 -19.82 1.91 13.89
N VAL A 13 -20.99 1.35 13.64
CA VAL A 13 -21.20 -0.08 13.43
C VAL A 13 -22.12 -0.29 12.23
N ALA A 14 -22.13 -1.49 11.69
CA ALA A 14 -23.04 -1.88 10.61
C ALA A 14 -24.02 -2.95 11.10
N ASP A 15 -25.25 -2.94 10.59
CA ASP A 15 -26.19 -4.05 10.75
C ASP A 15 -25.90 -5.18 9.73
N GLU A 16 -26.69 -6.25 9.76
CA GLU A 16 -26.59 -7.38 8.85
C GLU A 16 -26.85 -7.04 7.36
N HIS A 17 -27.48 -5.90 7.09
CA HIS A 17 -27.74 -5.40 5.74
C HIS A 17 -26.64 -4.44 5.26
N GLY A 18 -25.65 -4.15 6.10
CA GLY A 18 -24.57 -3.20 5.80
C GLY A 18 -24.97 -1.73 6.00
N ASN A 19 -26.10 -1.44 6.64
CA ASN A 19 -26.44 -0.07 7.01
C ASN A 19 -25.51 0.37 8.14
N ILE A 20 -24.78 1.46 7.92
CA ILE A 20 -23.82 2.00 8.88
C ILE A 20 -24.53 3.06 9.73
N PHE A 21 -24.42 2.94 11.05
CA PHE A 21 -25.03 3.88 12.00
C PHE A 21 -24.12 4.14 13.20
N GLU A 22 -24.40 5.25 13.89
CA GLU A 22 -23.71 5.65 15.11
C GLU A 22 -24.20 4.85 16.31
N LEU A 23 -23.30 4.52 17.23
CA LEU A 23 -23.65 3.88 18.49
C LEU A 23 -23.52 4.87 19.65
N ASP A 24 -24.61 5.57 19.95
CA ASP A 24 -24.68 6.57 21.02
C ASP A 24 -24.26 6.00 22.38
N GLY A 25 -23.54 6.79 23.17
CA GLY A 25 -22.97 6.33 24.46
C GLY A 25 -21.66 5.55 24.33
N TYR A 26 -21.21 5.27 23.11
CA TYR A 26 -19.95 4.59 22.84
C TYR A 26 -19.02 5.45 21.97
N ALA A 27 -17.76 5.55 22.38
CA ALA A 27 -16.72 6.19 21.58
C ALA A 27 -16.04 5.18 20.66
N ALA A 28 -15.66 5.65 19.47
CA ALA A 28 -14.94 4.86 18.47
C ALA A 28 -13.57 4.43 19.00
N ALA A 29 -13.22 3.18 18.75
CA ALA A 29 -11.93 2.61 19.11
C ALA A 29 -11.13 2.24 17.86
N GLY A 30 -9.82 2.47 17.92
CA GLY A 30 -8.85 1.89 17.01
C GLY A 30 -7.94 0.93 17.75
N MET A 31 -7.26 0.05 17.00
CA MET A 31 -6.25 -0.85 17.54
C MET A 31 -4.89 -0.61 16.88
N SER A 32 -3.84 -0.76 17.68
CA SER A 32 -2.46 -0.88 17.22
C SER A 32 -1.86 -2.10 17.90
N GLY A 33 -1.63 -3.16 17.13
CA GLY A 33 -1.23 -4.44 17.70
C GLY A 33 -2.38 -5.02 18.50
N ASN A 34 -2.15 -5.32 19.78
CA ASN A 34 -3.18 -5.80 20.70
C ASN A 34 -3.78 -4.69 21.59
N ASP A 35 -3.27 -3.46 21.49
CA ASP A 35 -3.71 -2.34 22.32
C ASP A 35 -4.85 -1.55 21.66
N PHE A 36 -5.80 -1.09 22.48
CA PHE A 36 -6.96 -0.31 22.05
C PHE A 36 -6.83 1.17 22.44
N PHE A 37 -7.28 2.04 21.54
CA PHE A 37 -7.17 3.49 21.68
C PHE A 37 -8.51 4.16 21.36
N ILE A 38 -8.91 5.12 22.19
CA ILE A 38 -10.08 5.97 21.91
C ILE A 38 -9.73 6.92 20.77
N LEU A 39 -10.52 6.93 19.71
CA LEU A 39 -10.37 7.85 18.60
C LEU A 39 -10.89 9.24 18.97
N THR A 40 -10.12 10.25 18.56
CA THR A 40 -10.40 11.64 18.91
C THR A 40 -10.29 12.51 17.67
N LYS A 41 -10.95 13.67 17.69
CA LYS A 41 -10.87 14.61 16.59
C LYS A 41 -9.44 15.06 16.26
N SER A 42 -8.57 15.23 17.26
CA SER A 42 -7.17 15.64 17.07
C SER A 42 -6.27 14.53 16.56
N GLY A 43 -6.60 13.27 16.85
CA GLY A 43 -5.90 12.08 16.34
C GLY A 43 -6.46 11.53 15.04
N THR A 44 -7.33 12.28 14.35
CA THR A 44 -8.00 11.85 13.11
C THR A 44 -8.07 13.00 12.10
N CYS A 45 -8.18 12.66 10.83
CA CYS A 45 -8.50 13.59 9.75
C CYS A 45 -9.94 13.37 9.24
N PRO A 46 -10.57 14.34 8.56
CA PRO A 46 -11.75 14.05 7.75
C PRO A 46 -11.47 12.86 6.83
N MET A 47 -12.42 11.93 6.70
CA MET A 47 -12.22 10.75 5.84
C MET A 47 -11.78 11.18 4.44
N PRO A 48 -10.63 10.69 3.92
CA PRO A 48 -10.13 11.10 2.62
C PRO A 48 -11.13 10.80 1.50
N HIS A 49 -11.26 11.71 0.54
CA HIS A 49 -12.17 11.52 -0.59
C HIS A 49 -11.73 10.32 -1.43
N GLY A 50 -12.66 9.42 -1.73
CA GLY A 50 -12.41 8.17 -2.45
C GLY A 50 -12.00 7.02 -1.52
N SER A 51 -12.16 7.18 -0.20
CA SER A 51 -12.03 6.08 0.75
C SER A 51 -13.33 5.29 0.80
N GLU A 52 -13.24 4.00 1.10
CA GLU A 52 -14.39 3.11 1.15
C GLU A 52 -14.61 2.60 2.58
N LEU A 53 -15.87 2.59 3.02
CA LEU A 53 -16.27 2.00 4.29
C LEU A 53 -16.53 0.52 4.08
N MET A 54 -16.05 -0.31 5.02
CA MET A 54 -16.15 -1.76 4.93
C MET A 54 -16.75 -2.31 6.21
N MET A 55 -17.86 -3.03 6.09
CA MET A 55 -18.33 -3.93 7.14
C MET A 55 -17.38 -5.13 7.22
N LEU A 56 -17.08 -5.63 8.42
CA LEU A 56 -16.26 -6.83 8.62
C LEU A 56 -17.11 -7.99 9.17
N PRO A 57 -17.70 -8.82 8.31
CA PRO A 57 -18.51 -9.97 8.75
C PRO A 57 -17.72 -10.97 9.59
N GLY A 58 -18.39 -11.59 10.56
CA GLY A 58 -17.78 -12.58 11.44
C GLY A 58 -16.74 -12.00 12.40
N ARG A 59 -16.77 -10.69 12.64
CA ARG A 59 -16.01 -10.00 13.67
C ARG A 59 -16.98 -9.26 14.58
N ALA A 60 -16.62 -9.07 15.84
CA ALA A 60 -17.40 -8.27 16.78
C ALA A 60 -16.72 -6.90 16.98
N PRO A 61 -17.45 -5.77 16.90
CA PRO A 61 -16.87 -4.46 17.18
C PRO A 61 -16.37 -4.35 18.62
N ILE A 62 -15.19 -3.75 18.77
CA ILE A 62 -14.68 -3.28 20.05
C ILE A 62 -14.89 -1.78 20.11
N VAL A 63 -15.57 -1.32 21.16
CA VAL A 63 -15.94 0.08 21.35
C VAL A 63 -15.59 0.53 22.78
N PHE A 64 -15.52 1.84 23.02
CA PHE A 64 -15.28 2.37 24.35
C PHE A 64 -16.59 2.86 24.98
N ASN A 65 -17.05 2.20 26.04
CA ASN A 65 -18.29 2.55 26.73
C ASN A 65 -18.06 3.75 27.66
N LEU A 66 -18.77 4.84 27.41
CA LEU A 66 -18.62 6.11 28.14
C LEU A 66 -19.18 6.04 29.58
N ALA A 67 -20.12 5.14 29.84
CA ALA A 67 -20.73 4.99 31.16
C ALA A 67 -19.84 4.16 32.09
N THR A 68 -19.15 3.14 31.56
CA THR A 68 -18.31 2.21 32.34
C THR A 68 -16.82 2.57 32.31
N ASP A 69 -16.41 3.49 31.42
CA ASP A 69 -15.03 3.92 31.19
C ASP A 69 -14.11 2.74 30.78
N ARG A 70 -14.63 1.84 29.93
CA ARG A 70 -13.96 0.59 29.53
C ARG A 70 -14.18 0.26 28.05
N PHE A 71 -13.22 -0.47 27.47
CA PHE A 71 -13.43 -1.12 26.18
C PHE A 71 -14.32 -2.35 26.35
N GLU A 72 -15.27 -2.51 25.44
CA GLU A 72 -16.26 -3.60 25.43
C GLU A 72 -16.36 -4.19 24.02
N THR A 73 -16.50 -5.51 23.94
CA THR A 73 -16.85 -6.22 22.71
C THR A 73 -18.36 -6.38 22.65
N LEU A 74 -18.98 -5.94 21.56
CA LEU A 74 -20.43 -6.02 21.38
C LEU A 74 -20.76 -6.90 20.19
N GLU A 75 -21.60 -7.93 20.37
CA GLU A 75 -22.11 -8.75 19.26
C GLU A 75 -23.47 -8.26 18.73
N THR A 76 -24.22 -7.55 19.58
CA THR A 76 -25.57 -7.05 19.30
C THR A 76 -25.69 -5.59 19.70
N ASN A 77 -26.68 -4.91 19.11
CA ASN A 77 -26.96 -3.52 19.42
C ASN A 77 -27.45 -3.43 20.89
N PRO A 78 -26.79 -2.66 21.77
CA PRO A 78 -27.19 -2.49 23.17
C PRO A 78 -28.59 -1.88 23.34
N PHE A 79 -29.11 -1.20 22.31
CA PHE A 79 -30.46 -0.63 22.30
C PHE A 79 -31.50 -1.54 21.63
N GLN A 80 -31.05 -2.56 20.89
CA GLN A 80 -31.88 -3.52 20.17
C GLN A 80 -31.21 -4.91 20.20
N PRO A 81 -31.38 -5.70 21.28
CA PRO A 81 -30.61 -6.92 21.51
C PRO A 81 -30.73 -8.00 20.41
N ASP A 82 -31.83 -8.00 19.65
CA ASP A 82 -32.04 -8.93 18.53
C ASP A 82 -31.27 -8.52 17.26
N GLN A 83 -30.74 -7.30 17.19
CA GLN A 83 -30.00 -6.79 16.05
C GLN A 83 -28.51 -7.07 16.22
N ARG A 84 -27.94 -7.90 15.34
CA ARG A 84 -26.48 -8.08 15.26
C ARG A 84 -25.80 -6.84 14.72
N ILE A 85 -24.59 -6.59 15.21
CA ILE A 85 -23.75 -5.48 14.75
C ILE A 85 -22.34 -5.95 14.38
N TYR A 86 -21.76 -5.26 13.41
CA TYR A 86 -20.46 -5.57 12.84
C TYR A 86 -19.55 -4.35 12.92
N PRO A 87 -18.23 -4.55 13.07
CA PRO A 87 -17.30 -3.44 13.00
C PRO A 87 -17.27 -2.86 11.59
N VAL A 88 -16.95 -1.57 11.53
CA VAL A 88 -16.80 -0.81 10.29
C VAL A 88 -15.37 -0.27 10.23
N GLY A 89 -14.63 -0.69 9.21
CA GLY A 89 -13.30 -0.18 8.88
C GLY A 89 -13.33 0.76 7.68
N VAL A 90 -12.21 1.45 7.45
CA VAL A 90 -12.03 2.29 6.26
C VAL A 90 -10.83 1.84 5.44
N PHE A 91 -11.04 1.66 4.14
CA PHE A 91 -9.98 1.60 3.15
C PHE A 91 -9.63 3.02 2.72
N ASN A 92 -8.64 3.61 3.39
CA ASN A 92 -8.23 4.98 3.15
C ASN A 92 -7.67 5.16 1.72
N SER A 93 -8.00 6.30 1.10
CA SER A 93 -7.45 6.67 -0.21
C SER A 93 -5.93 6.73 -0.20
N PRO A 94 -5.29 6.47 -1.37
CA PRO A 94 -3.86 6.67 -1.56
C PRO A 94 -3.38 8.04 -1.09
N GLY A 95 -2.17 8.11 -0.53
CA GLY A 95 -1.60 9.30 0.10
C GLY A 95 -1.76 9.35 1.62
N TYR A 96 -2.58 8.47 2.19
CA TYR A 96 -2.85 8.40 3.63
C TYR A 96 -2.36 7.08 4.24
N VAL A 97 -1.65 7.17 5.35
CA VAL A 97 -1.17 6.03 6.15
C VAL A 97 -2.01 5.87 7.42
N ASN A 98 -2.43 4.65 7.73
CA ASN A 98 -3.22 4.36 8.92
C ASN A 98 -2.39 4.61 10.18
N LEU A 99 -2.95 5.33 11.15
CA LEU A 99 -2.42 5.48 12.49
C LEU A 99 -2.92 4.37 13.43
N HIS A 100 -4.12 3.87 13.17
CA HIS A 100 -4.75 2.74 13.85
C HIS A 100 -5.57 1.93 12.85
N PHE A 101 -5.81 0.65 13.16
CA PHE A 101 -6.78 -0.19 12.46
C PHE A 101 -8.13 -0.23 13.19
N CYS A 102 -9.18 -0.63 12.48
CA CYS A 102 -10.50 -0.90 13.04
C CYS A 102 -10.36 -1.86 14.23
N ALA A 103 -10.88 -1.48 15.40
CA ALA A 103 -10.85 -2.35 16.56
C ALA A 103 -11.96 -3.40 16.45
N TYR A 104 -11.57 -4.67 16.46
CA TYR A 104 -12.50 -5.78 16.42
C TYR A 104 -11.95 -6.98 17.18
N ASP A 105 -12.87 -7.80 17.65
CA ASP A 105 -12.57 -9.13 18.16
C ASP A 105 -12.74 -10.19 17.07
N ASP A 106 -11.81 -11.15 17.06
CA ASP A 106 -11.76 -12.27 16.13
C ASP A 106 -11.71 -13.63 16.84
N VAL A 107 -12.17 -13.71 18.09
CA VAL A 107 -12.19 -14.97 18.86
C VAL A 107 -13.04 -16.01 18.13
N GLY A 108 -12.49 -17.22 18.02
CA GLY A 108 -13.14 -18.34 17.33
C GLY A 108 -13.07 -18.28 15.80
N MET A 109 -12.37 -17.29 15.23
CA MET A 109 -12.25 -17.13 13.78
C MET A 109 -10.83 -17.42 13.28
N ASP A 110 -10.72 -18.43 12.43
CA ASP A 110 -9.44 -18.82 11.81
C ASP A 110 -9.24 -18.24 10.41
N THR A 111 -10.32 -17.85 9.73
CA THR A 111 -10.26 -17.29 8.38
C THR A 111 -9.86 -15.81 8.42
N PRO A 112 -8.81 -15.39 7.69
CA PRO A 112 -8.44 -13.98 7.61
C PRO A 112 -9.48 -13.17 6.83
N LEU A 113 -9.56 -11.88 7.12
CA LEU A 113 -10.30 -10.93 6.29
C LEU A 113 -9.72 -10.85 4.86
N PRO A 114 -10.51 -10.42 3.86
CA PRO A 114 -10.02 -10.18 2.50
C PRO A 114 -8.80 -9.24 2.43
N LEU A 115 -8.13 -9.18 1.27
CA LEU A 115 -6.87 -8.42 1.09
C LEU A 115 -7.08 -6.90 0.91
N PHE A 116 -7.63 -6.26 1.93
CA PHE A 116 -7.80 -4.80 2.03
C PHE A 116 -7.08 -4.26 3.27
N SER A 117 -7.03 -2.94 3.37
CA SER A 117 -6.56 -2.27 4.58
C SER A 117 -7.73 -1.80 5.43
N TYR A 118 -7.71 -2.13 6.72
CA TYR A 118 -8.83 -1.96 7.64
C TYR A 118 -8.58 -0.81 8.62
N GLY A 119 -8.40 0.42 8.11
CA GLY A 119 -8.15 1.60 8.94
C GLY A 119 -9.27 1.85 9.97
N ALA A 120 -8.94 2.48 11.09
CA ALA A 120 -9.93 2.85 12.10
C ALA A 120 -10.66 4.14 11.71
N LEU A 121 -11.94 4.23 12.04
CA LEU A 121 -12.71 5.46 11.88
C LEU A 121 -13.72 5.65 13.01
N GLY A 122 -14.26 6.86 13.11
CA GLY A 122 -15.41 7.17 13.94
C GLY A 122 -16.23 8.29 13.33
N PHE A 123 -17.40 8.56 13.91
CA PHE A 123 -18.24 9.68 13.48
C PHE A 123 -17.98 10.91 14.36
N GLY A 124 -17.70 12.05 13.72
CA GLY A 124 -17.72 13.36 14.37
C GLY A 124 -18.98 14.12 13.98
N LYS A 125 -19.18 15.32 14.56
CA LYS A 125 -20.40 16.15 14.45
C LYS A 125 -21.24 16.06 13.16
N ASN A 126 -20.65 15.91 11.97
CA ASN A 126 -21.38 15.70 10.71
C ASN A 126 -20.59 14.86 9.67
N ASN A 127 -19.52 14.15 10.05
CA ASN A 127 -18.72 13.41 9.09
C ASN A 127 -17.93 12.25 9.69
N PHE A 128 -17.65 11.25 8.85
CA PHE A 128 -16.67 10.22 9.13
C PHE A 128 -15.26 10.82 9.22
N ARG A 129 -14.50 10.34 10.20
CA ARG A 129 -13.12 10.73 10.41
C ARG A 129 -12.26 9.50 10.56
N SER A 130 -11.13 9.50 9.86
CA SER A 130 -10.21 8.37 9.79
C SER A 130 -9.00 8.61 10.68
N ALA A 131 -8.55 7.56 11.36
CA ALA A 131 -7.27 7.55 12.07
C ALA A 131 -6.14 7.37 11.06
N ALA A 132 -5.83 8.44 10.32
CA ALA A 132 -4.83 8.43 9.26
C ALA A 132 -4.00 9.72 9.24
N LEU A 133 -2.80 9.61 8.71
CA LEU A 133 -1.86 10.71 8.45
C LEU A 133 -1.65 10.83 6.94
N GLN A 134 -1.79 12.03 6.39
CA GLN A 134 -1.44 12.29 5.00
C GLN A 134 0.09 12.38 4.90
N VAL A 135 0.68 11.50 4.10
CA VAL A 135 2.13 11.46 3.82
C VAL A 135 2.47 11.91 2.42
N ASP A 136 1.47 12.01 1.53
CA ASP A 136 1.61 12.46 0.16
C ASP A 136 0.30 13.10 -0.28
N ASP A 137 0.37 14.31 -0.82
CA ASP A 137 -0.77 15.09 -1.26
C ASP A 137 -0.91 15.13 -2.78
N GLU A 138 -0.05 14.42 -3.52
CA GLU A 138 -0.12 14.41 -4.96
C GLU A 138 -1.42 13.73 -5.42
N PRO A 139 -2.24 14.41 -6.25
CA PRO A 139 -3.56 13.91 -6.60
C PRO A 139 -3.52 12.84 -7.70
N ARG A 140 -2.41 12.09 -7.85
CA ARG A 140 -2.21 11.16 -8.97
C ARG A 140 -3.18 10.00 -9.00
N GLN A 141 -3.77 9.64 -7.86
CA GLN A 141 -4.83 8.61 -7.76
C GLN A 141 -6.16 9.19 -7.28
N ASP A 142 -6.34 10.52 -7.36
CA ASP A 142 -7.62 11.15 -7.02
C ASP A 142 -8.68 10.78 -8.08
N LEU A 143 -9.67 9.99 -7.65
CA LEU A 143 -10.74 9.49 -8.52
C LEU A 143 -11.55 10.60 -9.19
N ARG A 144 -11.65 11.79 -8.57
CA ARG A 144 -12.34 12.95 -9.17
C ARG A 144 -11.68 13.42 -10.45
N LEU A 145 -10.38 13.16 -10.58
CA LEU A 145 -9.59 13.50 -11.74
C LEU A 145 -9.47 12.34 -12.74
N MET A 146 -10.24 11.26 -12.56
CA MET A 146 -10.24 10.09 -13.44
C MET A 146 -11.63 9.79 -14.03
N PRO A 147 -12.25 10.75 -14.75
CA PRO A 147 -13.57 10.54 -15.33
C PRO A 147 -13.54 9.39 -16.35
N ILE A 148 -14.42 8.41 -16.15
CA ILE A 148 -14.41 7.14 -16.89
C ILE A 148 -14.63 7.33 -18.40
N ASP A 149 -15.40 8.34 -18.82
CA ASP A 149 -15.63 8.65 -20.24
C ASP A 149 -14.34 9.09 -20.93
N GLN A 150 -13.47 9.83 -20.24
CA GLN A 150 -12.17 10.26 -20.77
C GLN A 150 -11.17 9.12 -20.81
N VAL A 151 -11.20 8.24 -19.81
CA VAL A 151 -10.39 7.00 -19.82
C VAL A 151 -10.78 6.15 -21.04
N GLN A 152 -12.08 5.96 -21.30
CA GLN A 152 -12.56 5.21 -22.46
C GLN A 152 -12.16 5.84 -23.80
N LYS A 153 -12.27 7.16 -23.93
CA LYS A 153 -11.78 7.90 -25.11
C LYS A 153 -10.28 7.69 -25.33
N GLY A 154 -9.50 7.70 -24.25
CA GLY A 154 -8.07 7.36 -24.28
C GLY A 154 -7.85 5.95 -24.82
N VAL A 155 -8.51 4.95 -24.23
CA VAL A 155 -8.45 3.54 -24.69
C VAL A 155 -8.72 3.43 -26.19
N ASP A 156 -9.81 4.02 -26.68
CA ASP A 156 -10.20 3.93 -28.09
C ASP A 156 -9.20 4.60 -29.04
N LYS A 157 -8.59 5.70 -28.60
CA LYS A 157 -7.47 6.34 -29.33
C LYS A 157 -6.29 5.38 -29.48
N TYR A 158 -5.89 4.72 -28.39
CA TYR A 158 -4.74 3.81 -28.40
C TYR A 158 -5.03 2.50 -29.15
N ARG A 159 -6.27 2.00 -29.14
CA ARG A 159 -6.69 0.86 -29.98
C ARG A 159 -6.45 1.13 -31.47
N LYS A 160 -6.79 2.34 -31.92
CA LYS A 160 -6.60 2.76 -33.33
C LYS A 160 -5.14 3.01 -33.67
N LYS A 161 -4.38 3.64 -32.76
CA LYS A 161 -2.98 4.03 -33.00
C LYS A 161 -2.01 2.85 -32.91
N TYR A 162 -2.26 1.91 -32.00
CA TYR A 162 -1.41 0.75 -31.73
C TYR A 162 -2.26 -0.53 -31.65
N PRO A 163 -2.80 -0.99 -32.80
CA PRO A 163 -3.67 -2.16 -32.82
C PRO A 163 -2.96 -3.43 -32.33
N ASP A 164 -1.66 -3.56 -32.59
CA ASP A 164 -0.89 -4.78 -32.34
C ASP A 164 -0.13 -4.78 -31.00
N ASN A 165 -0.16 -3.68 -30.22
CA ASN A 165 0.55 -3.62 -28.94
C ASN A 165 -0.28 -4.32 -27.84
N ARG A 166 0.12 -5.54 -27.48
CA ARG A 166 -0.57 -6.39 -26.51
C ARG A 166 -0.49 -5.81 -25.11
N LEU A 167 0.61 -5.15 -24.75
CA LEU A 167 0.76 -4.50 -23.45
C LEU A 167 -0.30 -3.40 -23.27
N MET A 168 -0.54 -2.56 -24.28
CA MET A 168 -1.62 -1.56 -24.22
C MET A 168 -3.01 -2.20 -24.12
N ARG A 169 -3.24 -3.38 -24.70
CA ARG A 169 -4.48 -4.14 -24.51
C ARG A 169 -4.63 -4.68 -23.09
N HIS A 170 -3.54 -5.13 -22.48
CA HIS A 170 -3.55 -5.52 -21.06
C HIS A 170 -3.86 -4.31 -20.15
N LEU A 171 -3.25 -3.14 -20.43
CA LEU A 171 -3.50 -1.93 -19.65
C LEU A 171 -4.96 -1.45 -19.75
N GLU A 172 -5.62 -1.67 -20.88
CA GLU A 172 -7.05 -1.42 -21.03
C GLU A 172 -7.87 -2.20 -19.99
N LYS A 173 -7.65 -3.52 -19.87
CA LYS A 173 -8.30 -4.35 -18.85
C LYS A 173 -8.03 -3.81 -17.46
N CYS A 174 -6.78 -3.43 -17.17
CA CYS A 174 -6.43 -2.82 -15.88
C CYS A 174 -7.22 -1.53 -15.61
N ALA A 175 -7.36 -0.65 -16.60
CA ALA A 175 -8.01 0.64 -16.43
C ALA A 175 -9.54 0.55 -16.31
N LEU A 176 -10.17 -0.29 -17.14
CA LEU A 176 -11.63 -0.36 -17.30
C LEU A 176 -12.29 -1.45 -16.44
N GLU A 177 -11.65 -2.61 -16.26
CA GLU A 177 -12.23 -3.72 -15.50
C GLU A 177 -11.74 -3.72 -14.06
N TYR A 178 -10.43 -3.68 -13.84
CA TYR A 178 -9.87 -3.67 -12.47
C TYR A 178 -9.91 -2.28 -11.81
N GLY A 179 -10.22 -1.23 -12.57
CA GLY A 179 -10.28 0.14 -12.07
C GLY A 179 -8.92 0.71 -11.63
N CYS A 180 -7.80 0.13 -12.06
CA CYS A 180 -6.44 0.48 -11.66
C CYS A 180 -6.10 1.96 -11.98
N PRO A 181 -5.77 2.78 -10.98
CA PRO A 181 -5.42 4.19 -11.19
C PRO A 181 -4.23 4.40 -12.14
N ALA A 182 -3.21 3.54 -12.08
CA ALA A 182 -2.05 3.63 -12.98
C ALA A 182 -2.44 3.39 -14.45
N GLY A 183 -3.30 2.40 -14.71
CA GLY A 183 -3.84 2.17 -16.06
C GLY A 183 -4.65 3.36 -16.57
N LYS A 184 -5.50 3.93 -15.71
CA LYS A 184 -6.27 5.15 -16.02
C LYS A 184 -5.35 6.34 -16.35
N ASN A 185 -4.29 6.54 -15.56
CA ASN A 185 -3.30 7.60 -15.76
C ASN A 185 -2.60 7.53 -17.11
N PHE A 186 -2.26 6.33 -17.59
CA PHE A 186 -1.69 6.16 -18.93
C PHE A 186 -2.67 6.63 -20.03
N PHE A 187 -3.95 6.21 -19.96
CA PHE A 187 -4.95 6.60 -20.96
C PHE A 187 -5.35 8.08 -20.87
N LEU A 188 -5.22 8.69 -19.68
CA LEU A 188 -5.41 10.12 -19.47
C LEU A 188 -4.15 10.96 -19.78
N GLY A 189 -2.99 10.32 -19.95
CA GLY A 189 -1.71 10.99 -20.17
C GLY A 189 -1.26 11.82 -18.97
N ARG A 190 -1.19 11.23 -17.77
CA ARG A 190 -0.83 11.93 -16.52
C ARG A 190 0.05 11.07 -15.61
N TYR A 191 0.93 11.71 -14.84
CA TYR A 191 1.75 11.10 -13.79
C TYR A 191 2.50 9.83 -14.23
N GLU A 192 2.08 8.68 -13.71
CA GLU A 192 2.77 7.40 -13.81
C GLU A 192 2.03 6.43 -14.73
N ALA A 193 2.77 5.84 -15.69
CA ALA A 193 2.28 4.75 -16.54
C ALA A 193 2.83 3.38 -16.10
N PRO A 194 1.99 2.35 -16.02
CA PRO A 194 2.40 0.99 -15.63
C PRO A 194 3.03 0.22 -16.80
N LEU A 195 4.09 -0.56 -16.52
CA LEU A 195 4.76 -1.46 -17.44
C LEU A 195 4.80 -2.90 -16.88
N PRO A 196 3.65 -3.61 -16.80
CA PRO A 196 3.65 -5.00 -16.35
C PRO A 196 4.36 -5.93 -17.33
N THR A 197 5.27 -6.77 -16.83
CA THR A 197 6.17 -7.61 -17.64
C THR A 197 6.37 -9.03 -17.14
N SER A 198 5.91 -9.35 -15.92
CA SER A 198 6.21 -10.62 -15.28
C SER A 198 5.00 -11.51 -15.02
N VAL A 199 5.10 -12.76 -15.48
CA VAL A 199 4.07 -13.78 -15.30
C VAL A 199 4.31 -14.65 -14.04
N VAL A 200 5.53 -14.61 -13.48
CA VAL A 200 5.95 -15.44 -12.33
C VAL A 200 6.52 -14.60 -11.19
N CYS A 201 6.48 -15.14 -9.98
CA CYS A 201 7.11 -14.51 -8.82
C CYS A 201 7.96 -15.55 -8.08
N ASN A 202 9.07 -15.12 -7.50
CA ASN A 202 9.98 -15.94 -6.70
C ASN A 202 9.79 -15.76 -5.18
N ALA A 203 8.69 -15.13 -4.78
CA ALA A 203 8.21 -15.02 -3.42
C ALA A 203 6.80 -15.64 -3.31
N ARG A 204 6.38 -16.01 -2.10
CA ARG A 204 5.01 -16.46 -1.82
C ARG A 204 4.41 -15.59 -0.72
N CYS A 205 4.33 -14.28 -0.94
CA CYS A 205 3.86 -13.36 0.10
C CYS A 205 2.50 -13.79 0.68
N LEU A 206 2.32 -13.65 1.99
CA LEU A 206 1.03 -13.95 2.63
C LEU A 206 -0.13 -13.13 2.04
N GLY A 207 0.08 -11.82 1.87
CA GLY A 207 -0.87 -10.91 1.23
C GLY A 207 -0.59 -10.66 -0.26
N CYS A 208 -0.24 -11.70 -1.03
CA CYS A 208 -0.01 -11.52 -2.47
C CYS A 208 -1.32 -11.13 -3.19
N ILE A 209 -1.36 -9.94 -3.79
CA ILE A 209 -2.56 -9.43 -4.46
C ILE A 209 -2.75 -9.95 -5.89
N SER A 210 -1.74 -10.57 -6.48
CA SER A 210 -1.76 -11.08 -7.86
C SER A 210 -1.90 -12.59 -7.96
N LEU A 211 -1.75 -13.32 -6.85
CA LEU A 211 -1.90 -14.77 -6.79
C LEU A 211 -2.20 -15.22 -5.36
N GLN A 212 -3.37 -15.81 -5.15
CA GLN A 212 -3.74 -16.52 -3.93
C GLN A 212 -4.12 -17.93 -4.28
N THR A 213 -3.50 -18.91 -3.63
CA THR A 213 -3.77 -20.35 -3.85
C THR A 213 -4.22 -21.07 -2.58
N GLU A 214 -4.31 -20.34 -1.46
CA GLU A 214 -4.58 -20.87 -0.12
C GLU A 214 -5.63 -19.99 0.58
N ASN A 215 -6.28 -20.53 1.62
CA ASN A 215 -7.09 -19.78 2.60
C ASN A 215 -8.33 -19.03 2.07
N ASN A 216 -8.91 -19.45 0.93
CA ASN A 216 -10.10 -18.81 0.32
C ASN A 216 -9.95 -17.30 0.07
N LEU A 217 -8.72 -16.78 0.02
CA LEU A 217 -8.46 -15.40 -0.37
C LEU A 217 -8.47 -15.31 -1.90
N CYS A 218 -9.10 -14.25 -2.42
CA CYS A 218 -9.04 -13.94 -3.85
C CYS A 218 -7.93 -12.91 -4.11
N ALA A 219 -7.20 -13.11 -5.20
CA ALA A 219 -6.33 -12.07 -5.74
C ALA A 219 -7.18 -10.89 -6.24
N CYS A 220 -6.72 -9.66 -6.01
CA CYS A 220 -7.44 -8.45 -6.44
C CYS A 220 -7.33 -8.26 -7.96
N GLN A 221 -6.25 -8.72 -8.58
CA GLN A 221 -5.97 -8.60 -10.01
C GLN A 221 -5.24 -9.86 -10.50
N GLU A 222 -5.53 -10.30 -11.72
CA GLU A 222 -4.82 -11.42 -12.31
C GLU A 222 -3.48 -10.98 -12.90
N ARG A 223 -2.49 -11.89 -12.87
CA ARG A 223 -1.22 -11.65 -13.54
C ARG A 223 -1.39 -11.54 -15.05
N ILE A 224 -0.59 -10.68 -15.67
CA ILE A 224 -0.37 -10.70 -17.11
C ILE A 224 0.03 -12.12 -17.55
N SER A 225 -0.49 -12.56 -18.68
CA SER A 225 -0.35 -13.94 -19.16
C SER A 225 0.81 -14.14 -20.14
N PHE A 226 1.56 -13.07 -20.44
CA PHE A 226 2.68 -13.08 -21.37
C PHE A 226 3.77 -12.10 -20.90
N ILE A 227 4.99 -12.29 -21.39
CA ILE A 227 6.07 -11.30 -21.27
C ILE A 227 5.98 -10.43 -22.53
N PRO A 228 5.74 -9.11 -22.42
CA PRO A 228 5.71 -8.22 -23.58
C PRO A 228 7.08 -8.13 -24.26
N ASP A 229 7.08 -7.88 -25.56
CA ASP A 229 8.32 -7.65 -26.30
C ASP A 229 8.92 -6.28 -25.91
N PRO A 230 10.25 -6.11 -25.97
CA PRO A 230 10.91 -4.84 -25.62
C PRO A 230 10.34 -3.63 -26.36
N GLU A 231 9.95 -3.80 -27.62
CA GLU A 231 9.34 -2.78 -28.47
C GLU A 231 7.92 -2.39 -27.99
N GLU A 232 7.15 -3.36 -27.47
CA GLU A 232 5.83 -3.08 -26.89
C GLU A 232 5.96 -2.24 -25.62
N ILE A 233 6.93 -2.58 -24.76
CA ILE A 233 7.26 -1.85 -23.53
C ILE A 233 7.73 -0.44 -23.86
N ALA A 234 8.72 -0.31 -24.75
CA ALA A 234 9.25 0.98 -25.18
C ALA A 234 8.17 1.84 -25.84
N GLY A 235 7.26 1.24 -26.62
CA GLY A 235 6.13 1.91 -27.22
C GLY A 235 5.18 2.55 -26.19
N VAL A 236 4.85 1.85 -25.10
CA VAL A 236 4.06 2.41 -23.99
C VAL A 236 4.83 3.53 -23.29
N ALA A 237 6.10 3.29 -22.96
CA ALA A 237 6.90 4.23 -22.20
C ALA A 237 7.13 5.55 -22.95
N LEU A 238 7.56 5.50 -24.21
CA LEU A 238 7.85 6.69 -25.02
C LEU A 238 6.59 7.50 -25.30
N GLU A 239 5.47 6.83 -25.55
CA GLU A 239 4.19 7.48 -25.81
C GLU A 239 3.64 8.26 -24.60
N HIS A 240 4.03 7.84 -23.39
CA HIS A 240 3.75 8.54 -22.14
C HIS A 240 4.78 9.63 -21.84
N ILE A 241 6.07 9.28 -21.81
CA ILE A 241 7.17 10.19 -21.46
C ILE A 241 7.17 11.45 -22.31
N LEU A 242 6.93 11.33 -23.61
CA LEU A 242 6.97 12.47 -24.54
C LEU A 242 5.77 13.44 -24.40
N LYS A 243 4.77 13.11 -23.57
CA LYS A 243 3.55 13.92 -23.41
C LYS A 243 3.30 14.39 -22.00
N VAL A 244 3.88 13.72 -21.02
CA VAL A 244 3.57 13.92 -19.61
C VAL A 244 4.73 14.64 -18.95
N GLU A 245 4.44 15.80 -18.38
CA GLU A 245 5.41 16.50 -17.54
C GLU A 245 5.72 15.65 -16.29
N LYS A 246 6.98 15.60 -15.87
CA LYS A 246 7.43 14.75 -14.76
C LYS A 246 7.02 13.28 -14.92
N ALA A 247 6.98 12.79 -16.16
CA ALA A 247 6.56 11.43 -16.47
C ALA A 247 7.33 10.38 -15.66
N VAL A 248 6.59 9.44 -15.09
CA VAL A 248 7.13 8.21 -14.50
C VAL A 248 6.58 7.02 -15.29
N VAL A 249 7.43 6.05 -15.60
CA VAL A 249 7.01 4.75 -16.13
C VAL A 249 7.57 3.67 -15.23
N SER A 250 6.73 2.74 -14.79
CA SER A 250 7.10 1.82 -13.71
C SER A 250 6.90 0.36 -14.10
N PHE A 251 7.95 -0.44 -13.96
CA PHE A 251 7.84 -1.89 -13.85
C PHE A 251 7.36 -2.28 -12.44
N GLY A 252 6.76 -3.45 -12.28
CA GLY A 252 6.27 -3.98 -11.00
C GLY A 252 4.90 -3.47 -10.58
N GLN A 253 3.86 -4.05 -11.15
CA GLN A 253 2.46 -3.67 -11.01
C GLN A 253 1.64 -4.69 -10.23
N GLY A 254 0.44 -4.31 -9.79
CA GLY A 254 -0.47 -5.22 -9.08
C GLY A 254 -0.96 -6.41 -9.92
N CYS A 255 -0.91 -6.28 -11.24
CA CYS A 255 -1.28 -7.30 -12.21
C CYS A 255 -0.07 -8.12 -12.73
N GLU A 256 1.03 -8.22 -11.99
CA GLU A 256 2.18 -9.05 -12.39
C GLU A 256 2.84 -9.78 -11.22
N GLY A 257 3.84 -10.59 -11.54
CA GLY A 257 4.72 -11.25 -10.57
C GLY A 257 5.89 -10.37 -10.14
N GLU A 258 7.10 -10.95 -10.05
CA GLU A 258 8.33 -10.20 -9.75
C GLU A 258 8.97 -9.72 -11.06
N PRO A 259 9.04 -8.42 -11.36
CA PRO A 259 9.58 -7.92 -12.62
C PRO A 259 11.04 -8.29 -12.87
N LEU A 260 11.86 -8.47 -11.82
CA LEU A 260 13.24 -8.93 -12.01
C LEU A 260 13.33 -10.31 -12.68
N THR A 261 12.27 -11.15 -12.66
CA THR A 261 12.28 -12.41 -13.42
C THR A 261 12.26 -12.19 -14.94
N SER A 262 11.77 -11.03 -15.39
CA SER A 262 11.71 -10.60 -16.80
C SER A 262 12.81 -9.59 -17.16
N ALA A 263 13.90 -9.52 -16.39
CA ALA A 263 14.95 -8.51 -16.55
C ALA A 263 15.55 -8.41 -17.97
N ASP A 264 15.65 -9.52 -18.72
CA ASP A 264 16.21 -9.47 -20.08
C ASP A 264 15.32 -8.68 -21.06
N ALA A 265 14.00 -8.73 -20.89
CA ALA A 265 13.06 -7.93 -21.69
C ALA A 265 13.08 -6.46 -21.22
N ILE A 266 13.11 -6.24 -19.90
CA ILE A 266 13.20 -4.91 -19.28
C ILE A 266 14.48 -4.19 -19.72
N GLU A 267 15.63 -4.85 -19.66
CA GLU A 267 16.93 -4.27 -20.04
C GLU A 267 16.91 -3.76 -21.47
N LYS A 268 16.46 -4.59 -22.42
CA LYS A 268 16.31 -4.20 -23.83
C LYS A 268 15.34 -3.05 -24.02
N ALA A 269 14.22 -3.06 -23.30
CA ALA A 269 13.25 -1.97 -23.38
C ALA A 269 13.82 -0.65 -22.86
N ILE A 270 14.56 -0.67 -21.75
CA ILE A 270 15.22 0.53 -21.20
C ILE A 270 16.21 1.10 -22.23
N VAL A 271 17.02 0.26 -22.87
CA VAL A 271 17.93 0.71 -23.93
C VAL A 271 17.16 1.38 -25.07
N LEU A 272 16.09 0.75 -25.59
CA LEU A 272 15.27 1.33 -26.65
C LEU A 272 14.62 2.67 -26.25
N ILE A 273 14.21 2.82 -24.99
CA ILE A 273 13.66 4.08 -24.47
C ILE A 273 14.77 5.14 -24.43
N ARG A 274 15.94 4.81 -23.86
CA ARG A 274 17.05 5.74 -23.64
C ARG A 274 17.76 6.15 -24.93
N GLU A 275 17.70 5.33 -25.98
CA GLU A 275 18.11 5.71 -27.34
C GLU A 275 17.24 6.82 -27.95
N LYS A 276 15.99 6.97 -27.49
CA LYS A 276 15.03 7.96 -28.02
C LYS A 276 14.87 9.18 -27.13
N THR A 277 15.09 9.06 -25.83
CA THR A 277 14.97 10.17 -24.88
C THR A 277 15.73 9.93 -23.58
N ASP A 278 16.33 10.99 -23.05
CA ASP A 278 16.91 11.08 -21.71
C ASP A 278 15.89 11.58 -20.67
N GLN A 279 14.67 11.94 -21.09
CA GLN A 279 13.60 12.43 -20.23
C GLN A 279 12.80 11.29 -19.59
N GLY A 280 11.98 11.65 -18.60
CA GLY A 280 11.12 10.72 -17.87
C GLY A 280 11.89 9.82 -16.92
N THR A 281 11.21 9.39 -15.86
CA THR A 281 11.76 8.49 -14.84
C THR A 281 11.34 7.06 -15.14
N ILE A 282 12.31 6.16 -15.31
CA ILE A 282 12.07 4.72 -15.40
C ILE A 282 12.30 4.11 -14.01
N ASN A 283 11.21 3.65 -13.40
CA ASN A 283 11.19 3.10 -12.06
C ASN A 283 10.96 1.57 -12.08
N LEU A 284 11.57 0.87 -11.12
CA LEU A 284 11.36 -0.55 -10.88
C LEU A 284 10.76 -0.78 -9.49
N ASN A 285 9.48 -1.14 -9.42
CA ASN A 285 8.90 -1.69 -8.20
C ASN A 285 9.24 -3.18 -8.10
N SER A 286 9.88 -3.66 -7.03
CA SER A 286 10.34 -5.04 -6.95
C SER A 286 10.40 -5.54 -5.50
N ASN A 287 10.49 -6.86 -5.31
CA ASN A 287 10.93 -7.45 -4.05
C ASN A 287 12.47 -7.37 -3.86
N ALA A 288 13.19 -6.89 -4.88
CA ALA A 288 14.65 -6.75 -4.96
C ALA A 288 15.43 -8.04 -4.71
N SER A 289 14.85 -9.17 -5.12
CA SER A 289 15.40 -10.51 -4.87
C SER A 289 16.65 -10.88 -5.69
N LEU A 290 17.02 -10.12 -6.72
CA LEU A 290 18.06 -10.51 -7.69
C LEU A 290 19.07 -9.36 -7.91
N PRO A 291 20.11 -9.25 -7.07
CA PRO A 291 21.09 -8.14 -7.11
C PRO A 291 21.76 -7.92 -8.45
N ASP A 292 22.21 -9.00 -9.10
CA ASP A 292 22.89 -8.91 -10.39
C ASP A 292 21.97 -8.34 -11.49
N ARG A 293 20.67 -8.65 -11.41
CA ARG A 293 19.69 -8.12 -12.36
C ARG A 293 19.38 -6.65 -12.09
N VAL A 294 19.27 -6.26 -10.81
CA VAL A 294 19.13 -4.85 -10.43
C VAL A 294 20.32 -4.05 -10.96
N GLU A 295 21.55 -4.53 -10.74
CA GLU A 295 22.75 -3.86 -11.21
C GLU A 295 22.80 -3.72 -12.75
N ARG A 296 22.43 -4.78 -13.49
CA ARG A 296 22.31 -4.73 -14.96
C ARG A 296 21.34 -3.64 -15.42
N LEU A 297 20.15 -3.58 -14.82
CA LEU A 297 19.14 -2.57 -15.16
C LEU A 297 19.63 -1.14 -14.83
N CYS A 298 20.30 -0.97 -13.69
CA CYS A 298 20.94 0.30 -13.32
C CYS A 298 21.99 0.73 -14.34
N ASN A 299 22.76 -0.20 -14.93
CA ASN A 299 23.80 0.14 -15.91
C ASN A 299 23.23 0.62 -17.25
N VAL A 300 22.03 0.19 -17.64
CA VAL A 300 21.41 0.55 -18.93
C VAL A 300 20.47 1.76 -18.85
N GLY A 301 20.27 2.34 -17.66
CA GLY A 301 19.52 3.60 -17.52
C GLY A 301 18.22 3.53 -16.70
N LEU A 302 18.07 2.52 -15.83
CA LEU A 302 17.06 2.56 -14.77
C LEU A 302 17.37 3.73 -13.81
N ASP A 303 16.38 4.57 -13.50
CA ASP A 303 16.59 5.78 -12.68
C ASP A 303 16.32 5.54 -11.20
N SER A 304 15.31 4.73 -10.90
CA SER A 304 14.85 4.48 -9.54
C SER A 304 14.34 3.06 -9.35
N MET A 305 14.34 2.64 -8.09
CA MET A 305 13.67 1.41 -7.69
C MET A 305 12.98 1.56 -6.35
N ARG A 306 11.89 0.81 -6.20
CA ARG A 306 11.11 0.71 -4.99
C ARG A 306 11.09 -0.73 -4.49
N VAL A 307 11.60 -0.95 -3.28
CA VAL A 307 11.75 -2.29 -2.70
C VAL A 307 10.61 -2.61 -1.74
N SER A 308 9.84 -3.65 -2.03
CA SER A 308 8.69 -4.06 -1.21
C SER A 308 9.15 -4.82 0.03
N MET A 309 8.79 -4.30 1.21
CA MET A 309 9.19 -4.85 2.51
C MET A 309 8.08 -4.65 3.54
N ASN A 310 7.74 -5.68 4.30
CA ASN A 310 6.85 -5.57 5.46
C ASN A 310 7.63 -5.27 6.74
N SER A 311 8.91 -5.62 6.74
CA SER A 311 9.83 -5.44 7.86
C SER A 311 11.26 -5.38 7.32
N VAL A 312 12.12 -4.63 8.01
CA VAL A 312 13.58 -4.62 7.81
C VAL A 312 14.29 -5.62 8.72
N ARG A 313 13.54 -6.36 9.55
CA ARG A 313 14.03 -7.47 10.37
C ARG A 313 13.87 -8.77 9.59
N LYS A 314 14.98 -9.49 9.37
CA LYS A 314 15.02 -10.71 8.55
C LYS A 314 13.95 -11.76 8.88
N SER A 315 13.71 -12.05 10.16
CA SER A 315 12.73 -13.06 10.59
C SER A 315 11.30 -12.66 10.19
N CYS A 316 10.90 -11.42 10.47
CA CYS A 316 9.60 -10.87 10.12
C CYS A 316 9.42 -10.71 8.60
N TYR A 317 10.47 -10.29 7.88
CA TYR A 317 10.48 -10.26 6.43
C TYR A 317 10.22 -11.65 5.84
N THR A 318 10.99 -12.65 6.30
CA THR A 318 10.92 -14.03 5.80
C THR A 318 9.55 -14.65 6.08
N ALA A 319 8.96 -14.38 7.25
CA ALA A 319 7.63 -14.86 7.62
C ALA A 319 6.53 -14.35 6.67
N TYR A 320 6.63 -13.11 6.22
CA TYR A 320 5.63 -12.53 5.31
C TYR A 320 5.91 -12.82 3.83
N PHE A 321 7.10 -12.50 3.32
CA PHE A 321 7.45 -12.63 1.90
C PHE A 321 7.63 -14.09 1.47
N ARG A 322 7.99 -14.99 2.40
CA ARG A 322 8.27 -16.41 2.16
C ARG A 322 9.13 -16.62 0.90
N PRO A 323 10.39 -16.11 0.87
CA PRO A 323 11.28 -16.21 -0.28
C PRO A 323 11.45 -17.66 -0.77
N LYS A 324 11.57 -17.87 -2.09
CA LYS A 324 11.78 -19.21 -2.67
C LYS A 324 13.14 -19.41 -3.30
N SER A 325 13.66 -18.39 -3.98
CA SER A 325 14.94 -18.47 -4.70
C SER A 325 15.92 -17.38 -4.30
N TYR A 326 15.67 -16.71 -3.17
CA TYR A 326 16.46 -15.59 -2.66
C TYR A 326 16.37 -15.54 -1.13
N CYS A 327 17.21 -14.74 -0.50
CA CYS A 327 17.20 -14.46 0.94
C CYS A 327 17.13 -12.96 1.22
N PHE A 328 16.96 -12.60 2.49
CA PHE A 328 16.85 -11.18 2.90
C PHE A 328 18.12 -10.39 2.56
N GLU A 329 19.28 -11.03 2.65
CA GLU A 329 20.55 -10.41 2.32
C GLU A 329 20.63 -9.97 0.85
N ASP A 330 20.04 -10.74 -0.08
CA ASP A 330 19.95 -10.37 -1.50
C ASP A 330 19.13 -9.07 -1.69
N VAL A 331 18.09 -8.86 -0.87
CA VAL A 331 17.27 -7.64 -0.90
C VAL A 331 18.11 -6.43 -0.49
N VAL A 332 18.85 -6.55 0.61
CA VAL A 332 19.73 -5.49 1.11
C VAL A 332 20.86 -5.20 0.13
N GLU A 333 21.44 -6.24 -0.48
CA GLU A 333 22.50 -6.10 -1.48
C GLU A 333 21.99 -5.38 -2.73
N SER A 334 20.80 -5.71 -3.22
CA SER A 334 20.17 -4.99 -4.35
C SER A 334 20.01 -3.49 -4.07
N ILE A 335 19.58 -3.13 -2.86
CA ILE A 335 19.47 -1.72 -2.43
C ILE A 335 20.83 -1.04 -2.46
N LYS A 336 21.85 -1.66 -1.86
CA LYS A 336 23.21 -1.11 -1.82
C LYS A 336 23.79 -0.93 -3.22
N ARG A 337 23.62 -1.89 -4.12
CA ARG A 337 24.09 -1.78 -5.51
C ARG A 337 23.41 -0.65 -6.27
N ALA A 338 22.09 -0.49 -6.11
CA ALA A 338 21.37 0.62 -6.74
C ALA A 338 21.84 1.98 -6.19
N ARG A 339 21.99 2.12 -4.88
CA ARG A 339 22.53 3.34 -4.25
C ARG A 339 23.98 3.63 -4.67
N ALA A 340 24.84 2.62 -4.76
CA ALA A 340 26.21 2.77 -5.25
C ALA A 340 26.30 3.24 -6.71
N LYS A 341 25.25 3.01 -7.51
CA LYS A 341 25.09 3.52 -8.88
C LYS A 341 24.40 4.88 -8.93
N GLY A 342 24.17 5.53 -7.78
CA GLY A 342 23.51 6.83 -7.68
C GLY A 342 22.01 6.80 -7.99
N ARG A 343 21.35 5.63 -7.93
CA ARG A 343 19.92 5.52 -8.21
C ARG A 343 19.08 5.92 -7.01
N PHE A 344 17.88 6.44 -7.27
CA PHE A 344 16.92 6.74 -6.22
C PHE A 344 16.30 5.43 -5.72
N VAL A 345 16.39 5.17 -4.41
CA VAL A 345 15.84 3.96 -3.81
C VAL A 345 14.81 4.32 -2.76
N ALA A 346 13.60 3.82 -2.96
CA ALA A 346 12.54 3.84 -1.97
C ALA A 346 12.35 2.44 -1.35
N ILE A 347 11.94 2.37 -0.09
CA ILE A 347 11.29 1.16 0.45
C ILE A 347 9.78 1.35 0.44
N ASN A 348 9.07 0.40 -0.16
CA ASN A 348 7.62 0.27 -0.05
C ASN A 348 7.30 -0.48 1.24
N TYR A 349 7.10 0.29 2.30
CA TYR A 349 7.05 -0.23 3.65
C TYR A 349 5.60 -0.46 4.09
N LEU A 350 5.25 -1.72 4.33
CA LEU A 350 3.87 -2.13 4.64
C LEU A 350 3.54 -1.78 6.10
N ASN A 351 2.86 -0.66 6.27
CA ASN A 351 2.39 -0.13 7.53
C ASN A 351 1.33 -1.03 8.18
N CYS A 352 1.63 -1.45 9.40
CA CYS A 352 0.74 -2.13 10.32
C CYS A 352 0.93 -1.49 11.71
N PRO A 353 0.09 -0.53 12.13
CA PRO A 353 0.14 0.05 13.46
C PRO A 353 0.13 -1.03 14.55
N GLY A 354 1.04 -0.91 15.52
CA GLY A 354 1.36 -1.95 16.51
C GLY A 354 2.64 -2.72 16.21
N PHE A 355 2.94 -2.93 14.92
CA PHE A 355 4.14 -3.63 14.48
C PHE A 355 5.15 -2.68 13.86
N THR A 356 4.74 -1.86 12.90
CA THR A 356 5.64 -0.94 12.18
C THR A 356 6.28 0.09 13.12
N ASP A 357 5.57 0.49 14.17
CA ASP A 357 5.95 1.46 15.18
C ASP A 357 6.37 0.82 16.53
N CYS A 358 6.56 -0.51 16.58
CA CYS A 358 7.11 -1.16 17.76
C CYS A 358 8.60 -0.83 17.95
N GLU A 359 9.06 -0.84 19.20
CA GLU A 359 10.44 -0.48 19.56
C GLU A 359 11.50 -1.17 18.71
N GLN A 360 11.38 -2.48 18.49
CA GLN A 360 12.39 -3.25 17.79
C GLN A 360 12.37 -3.05 16.27
N GLU A 361 11.19 -2.88 15.67
CA GLU A 361 11.09 -2.55 14.24
C GLU A 361 11.59 -1.12 13.99
N LYS A 362 11.21 -0.17 14.84
CA LYS A 362 11.68 1.22 14.79
C LYS A 362 13.21 1.28 14.87
N GLN A 363 13.83 0.65 15.86
CA GLN A 363 15.29 0.66 15.98
C GLN A 363 15.95 0.07 14.73
N ALA A 364 15.46 -1.08 14.26
CA ALA A 364 15.98 -1.73 13.06
C ALA A 364 15.82 -0.86 11.81
N LEU A 365 14.72 -0.11 11.68
CA LEU A 365 14.49 0.82 10.58
C LEU A 365 15.47 1.99 10.59
N PHE A 366 15.77 2.56 11.75
CA PHE A 366 16.76 3.63 11.86
C PHE A 366 18.15 3.14 11.44
N ASP A 367 18.55 1.96 11.89
CA ASP A 367 19.84 1.38 11.51
C ASP A 367 19.89 0.98 10.03
N PHE A 368 18.78 0.46 9.50
CA PHE A 368 18.62 0.17 8.08
C PHE A 368 18.81 1.43 7.23
N ILE A 369 18.15 2.55 7.57
CA ILE A 369 18.30 3.81 6.84
C ILE A 369 19.73 4.32 6.91
N ARG A 370 20.38 4.30 8.08
CA ARG A 370 21.79 4.71 8.22
C ARG A 370 22.75 3.89 7.36
N THR A 371 22.50 2.59 7.22
CA THR A 371 23.41 1.66 6.54
C THR A 371 23.15 1.55 5.04
N THR A 372 21.94 1.83 4.58
CA THR A 372 21.55 1.71 3.18
C THR A 372 21.42 3.05 2.47
N ASP A 373 21.26 4.14 3.23
CA ASP A 373 21.09 5.50 2.70
C ASP A 373 19.96 5.60 1.67
N ILE A 374 18.83 4.92 1.94
CA ILE A 374 17.64 5.03 1.07
C ILE A 374 17.11 6.47 1.03
N ASN A 375 16.52 6.85 -0.10
CA ASN A 375 16.02 8.20 -0.32
C ASN A 375 14.62 8.41 0.26
N MET A 376 13.81 7.35 0.30
CA MET A 376 12.40 7.47 0.58
C MET A 376 11.83 6.26 1.31
N ILE A 377 10.93 6.53 2.26
CA ILE A 377 9.93 5.56 2.70
C ILE A 377 8.65 5.86 1.94
N GLN A 378 8.31 4.96 1.00
CA GLN A 378 7.01 4.93 0.37
C GLN A 378 6.06 4.15 1.27
N TRP A 379 5.26 4.85 2.07
CA TRP A 379 4.34 4.23 3.01
C TRP A 379 3.20 3.55 2.25
N ARG A 380 2.87 2.32 2.63
CA ARG A 380 1.69 1.60 2.16
C ARG A 380 0.96 0.99 3.32
N ASN A 381 -0.34 1.13 3.38
CA ASN A 381 -1.09 0.36 4.36
C ASN A 381 -1.06 -1.13 4.00
N LEU A 382 -0.89 -1.97 5.00
CA LEU A 382 -0.96 -3.41 4.83
C LEU A 382 -2.36 -3.81 4.35
N ASN A 383 -2.40 -4.55 3.24
CA ASN A 383 -3.62 -5.15 2.68
C ASN A 383 -3.73 -6.62 3.11
N PHE A 384 -3.89 -6.84 4.41
CA PHE A 384 -3.99 -8.15 5.04
C PHE A 384 -4.67 -7.99 6.41
N ASP A 385 -5.31 -9.06 6.92
CA ASP A 385 -5.96 -9.04 8.25
C ASP A 385 -4.94 -8.61 9.32
N PRO A 386 -5.14 -7.46 9.99
CA PRO A 386 -4.13 -6.90 10.89
C PRO A 386 -3.89 -7.79 12.11
N ARG A 387 -4.92 -8.40 12.71
CA ARG A 387 -4.73 -9.29 13.86
C ARG A 387 -4.01 -10.56 13.45
N HIS A 388 -4.35 -11.11 12.29
CA HIS A 388 -3.64 -12.28 11.76
C HIS A 388 -2.17 -11.96 11.46
N TYR A 389 -1.88 -10.79 10.87
CA TYR A 389 -0.50 -10.33 10.62
C TYR A 389 0.29 -10.22 11.93
N ILE A 390 -0.25 -9.53 12.94
CA ILE A 390 0.39 -9.35 14.24
C ILE A 390 0.74 -10.71 14.86
N ARG A 391 -0.20 -11.66 14.91
CA ARG A 391 0.07 -13.01 15.44
C ARG A 391 1.21 -13.74 14.72
N ILE A 392 1.31 -13.59 13.39
CA ILE A 392 2.41 -14.20 12.62
C ILE A 392 3.73 -13.49 12.93
N MET A 393 3.74 -12.16 12.96
CA MET A 393 4.96 -11.39 13.22
C MET A 393 5.49 -11.58 14.64
N GLU A 394 4.60 -11.60 15.65
CA GLU A 394 4.98 -11.87 17.04
C GLU A 394 5.64 -13.24 17.21
N LYS A 395 5.11 -14.27 16.52
CA LYS A 395 5.73 -15.61 16.46
C LYS A 395 7.09 -15.59 15.77
N ALA A 396 7.26 -14.75 14.75
CA ALA A 396 8.51 -14.66 13.99
C ALA A 396 9.61 -13.94 14.79
N ALA A 397 9.28 -12.79 15.40
CA ALA A 397 10.12 -12.14 16.39
C ALA A 397 9.34 -11.05 17.17
N PRO A 398 9.39 -11.04 18.51
CA PRO A 398 8.74 -10.02 19.33
C PRO A 398 9.17 -8.59 18.97
N GLY A 399 8.22 -7.66 18.96
CA GLY A 399 8.43 -6.26 18.57
C GLY A 399 8.63 -5.27 19.71
N GLY A 400 8.25 -5.63 20.94
CA GLY A 400 8.12 -4.67 22.04
C GLY A 400 6.89 -3.79 21.89
N SER A 401 6.80 -2.74 22.71
CA SER A 401 5.62 -1.86 22.76
C SER A 401 5.55 -0.93 21.54
N PRO A 402 4.35 -0.61 21.03
CA PRO A 402 4.19 0.39 19.98
C PRO A 402 4.42 1.81 20.51
N THR A 403 5.14 2.62 19.73
CA THR A 403 5.45 4.02 20.03
C THR A 403 4.50 5.01 19.37
N GLY A 404 3.64 4.54 18.44
CA GLY A 404 2.69 5.32 17.67
C GLY A 404 3.22 5.72 16.31
N MET A 405 2.49 5.40 15.24
CA MET A 405 2.87 5.73 13.86
C MET A 405 3.17 7.22 13.62
N ALA A 406 2.39 8.13 14.21
CA ALA A 406 2.64 9.57 14.08
C ALA A 406 3.98 9.98 14.73
N ASN A 407 4.34 9.34 15.85
CA ASN A 407 5.63 9.57 16.50
C ASN A 407 6.77 8.96 15.69
N LEU A 408 6.60 7.74 15.14
CA LEU A 408 7.58 7.12 14.27
C LEU A 408 7.94 8.02 13.08
N VAL A 409 6.92 8.51 12.34
CA VAL A 409 7.13 9.40 11.18
C VAL A 409 7.84 10.68 11.61
N LYS A 410 7.39 11.31 12.70
CA LYS A 410 8.01 12.52 13.23
C LYS A 410 9.48 12.32 13.59
N GLU A 411 9.82 11.25 14.29
CA GLU A 411 11.19 10.97 14.72
C GLU A 411 12.10 10.62 13.55
N LEU A 412 11.59 9.89 12.55
CA LEU A 412 12.31 9.64 11.29
C LEU A 412 12.61 10.95 10.57
N SER A 413 11.63 11.84 10.42
CA SER A 413 11.83 13.15 9.79
C SER A 413 12.83 14.04 10.55
N GLN A 414 12.85 13.96 11.89
CA GLN A 414 13.80 14.69 12.73
C GLN A 414 15.23 14.12 12.64
N THR A 415 15.37 12.80 12.52
CA THR A 415 16.66 12.11 12.53
C THR A 415 17.29 12.05 11.14
N PHE A 416 16.46 11.96 10.10
CA PHE A 416 16.87 11.89 8.69
C PHE A 416 16.15 13.00 7.89
N PRO A 417 16.57 14.27 7.98
CA PRO A 417 15.87 15.39 7.34
C PRO A 417 15.75 15.33 5.82
N HIS A 418 16.60 14.53 5.16
CA HIS A 418 16.58 14.30 3.72
C HIS A 418 15.80 13.05 3.30
N LEU A 419 15.30 12.26 4.26
CA LEU A 419 14.49 11.09 3.96
C LEU A 419 13.08 11.55 3.59
N ILE A 420 12.66 11.22 2.37
CA ILE A 420 11.33 11.54 1.88
C ILE A 420 10.33 10.56 2.51
N HIS A 421 9.26 11.08 3.08
CA HIS A 421 8.06 10.31 3.39
C HIS A 421 7.05 10.60 2.30
N GLY A 422 6.59 9.56 1.61
CA GLY A 422 5.60 9.74 0.55
C GLY A 422 4.80 8.48 0.29
N TYR A 423 3.98 8.55 -0.74
CA TYR A 423 3.11 7.48 -1.17
C TYR A 423 3.35 7.16 -2.63
N PHE A 424 3.80 8.04 -3.50
CA PHE A 424 3.96 7.68 -4.91
C PHE A 424 5.42 7.59 -5.36
N ASN A 425 5.64 7.04 -6.55
CA ASN A 425 6.98 7.01 -7.15
C ASN A 425 7.30 8.41 -7.67
N PRO A 426 8.32 9.11 -7.13
CA PRO A 426 8.61 10.48 -7.53
C PRO A 426 9.24 10.53 -8.92
N SER A 427 9.12 11.67 -9.59
CA SER A 427 9.92 11.97 -10.76
C SER A 427 11.35 12.33 -10.35
N ASN A 428 12.32 12.11 -11.22
CA ASN A 428 13.70 12.55 -11.03
C ASN A 428 13.87 14.06 -10.86
N GLN A 429 12.85 14.84 -11.22
CA GLN A 429 12.79 16.28 -10.96
C GLN A 429 12.46 16.62 -9.50
N ASP A 430 11.97 15.64 -8.74
CA ASP A 430 11.54 15.77 -7.33
C ASP A 430 12.46 15.02 -6.36
N TYR A 431 13.61 14.53 -6.83
CA TYR A 431 14.59 13.79 -6.02
C TYR A 431 15.28 14.63 -4.95
#